data_AF-A0A9D5LYV5-F1
#
_entry.id   AF-A0A9D5LYV5-F1
#
_cell.length_a   1.000
_cell.length_b   1.000
_cell.length_c   1.000
_cell.angle_alpha   90.00
_cell.angle_beta   90.00
_cell.angle_gamma   90.00
#
_symmetry.space_group_name_H-M   'P 1'
#
loop_
_entity.id
_entity.type
_entity.pdbx_description
1 polymer ?
#
loop_
_entity_poly.entity_id
_entity_poly.type
_entity_poly.pdbx_seq_one_letter_code
_entity_poly.pdbx_strand_id
1 'polypeptide(L)'
;MGTYSNFKISAENCKKAFLKFKTDYQFDDNVDVRHMENIDDAFYRFDFQPLYDDSGNIVELDTVDNEEPNGVYEFFKSIAEFVEPNSSVAVAYDGGGYYKYVFRGGVCEEVIGEVVYPERKGGISYNRAMTLLCAIVEHSCTARKTHEAIEELFRFGFTDDELVNDFHFSQTDVDDVVRRIEEA
;
A
#
# COMPACT_ATOMS: atom_id res chain seq x y z
N MET A 1 -0.18 -1.22 -5.93
CA MET A 1 -0.39 0.02 -5.14
C MET A 1 0.66 0.11 -4.04
N GLY A 2 0.77 1.23 -3.33
CA GLY A 2 1.82 1.40 -2.32
C GLY A 2 1.36 2.31 -1.17
N THR A 3 1.71 1.92 0.05
CA THR A 3 1.51 2.74 1.24
C THR A 3 2.63 3.75 1.35
N TYR A 4 2.28 5.01 1.60
CA TYR A 4 3.26 6.04 1.96
C TYR A 4 3.05 6.42 3.41
N SER A 5 3.96 5.97 4.26
CA SER A 5 3.86 6.14 5.71
C SER A 5 5.09 6.86 6.25
N ASN A 6 4.86 7.78 7.19
CA ASN A 6 5.88 8.25 8.12
C ASN A 6 5.40 8.00 9.56
N PHE A 7 4.62 6.94 9.74
CA PHE A 7 3.96 6.57 10.98
C PHE A 7 4.97 6.14 12.04
N LYS A 8 4.81 6.68 13.26
CA LYS A 8 5.73 6.36 14.35
C LYS A 8 5.01 6.10 15.66
N ILE A 9 5.38 4.99 16.29
CA ILE A 9 5.05 4.67 17.69
C ILE A 9 6.33 4.19 18.37
N SER A 10 6.66 4.75 19.53
CA SER A 10 7.80 4.27 20.31
C SER A 10 7.53 2.90 20.95
N ALA A 11 8.58 2.11 21.16
CA ALA A 11 8.48 0.79 21.79
C ALA A 11 7.70 0.80 23.12
N GLU A 12 7.89 1.85 23.94
CA GLU A 12 7.17 2.04 25.20
C GLU A 12 5.66 2.24 24.99
N ASN A 13 5.30 2.93 23.91
CA ASN A 13 3.92 3.26 23.58
C ASN A 13 3.18 2.12 22.86
N CYS A 14 3.87 1.22 22.15
CA CYS A 14 3.24 0.05 21.50
C CYS A 14 2.32 -0.73 22.44
N LYS A 15 2.81 -1.04 23.65
CA LYS A 15 2.02 -1.77 24.65
C LYS A 15 0.80 -0.98 25.14
N LYS A 16 0.95 0.34 25.32
CA LYS A 16 -0.15 1.22 25.77
C LYS A 16 -1.21 1.36 24.70
N ALA A 17 -0.79 1.55 23.45
CA ALA A 17 -1.66 1.58 22.27
C ALA A 17 -2.49 0.29 22.17
N PHE A 18 -1.84 -0.86 22.33
CA PHE A 18 -2.55 -2.13 22.25
C PHE A 18 -3.60 -2.30 23.35
N LEU A 19 -3.26 -1.95 24.59
CA LEU A 19 -4.21 -2.03 25.71
C LEU A 19 -5.40 -1.08 25.53
N LYS A 20 -5.17 0.12 24.98
CA LYS A 20 -6.23 1.07 24.67
C LYS A 20 -7.15 0.52 23.58
N PHE A 21 -6.58 0.07 22.47
CA PHE A 21 -7.32 -0.58 21.39
C PHE A 21 -8.17 -1.75 21.91
N LYS A 22 -7.57 -2.66 22.68
CA LYS A 22 -8.28 -3.83 23.25
C LYS A 22 -9.44 -3.42 24.16
N THR A 23 -9.30 -2.31 24.88
CA THR A 23 -10.36 -1.76 25.75
C THR A 23 -11.50 -1.14 24.93
N ASP A 24 -11.16 -0.38 23.89
CA ASP A 24 -12.14 0.30 23.04
C ASP A 24 -12.96 -0.69 22.20
N TYR A 25 -12.33 -1.77 21.74
CA TYR A 25 -12.94 -2.78 20.88
C TYR A 25 -13.47 -4.01 21.64
N GLN A 26 -13.41 -4.04 22.98
CA GLN A 26 -13.81 -5.23 23.77
C GLN A 26 -15.28 -5.66 23.57
N PHE A 27 -16.13 -4.73 23.13
CA PHE A 27 -17.55 -4.95 22.87
C PHE A 27 -17.94 -4.73 21.40
N ASP A 28 -16.95 -4.60 20.50
CA ASP A 28 -17.23 -4.47 19.08
C ASP A 28 -17.51 -5.87 18.49
N ASP A 29 -18.69 -6.04 17.91
CA ASP A 29 -19.11 -7.33 17.34
C ASP A 29 -18.34 -7.71 16.06
N ASN A 30 -17.64 -6.76 15.43
CA ASN A 30 -16.90 -6.96 14.17
C ASN A 30 -15.39 -7.20 14.39
N VAL A 31 -14.88 -7.01 15.60
CA VAL A 31 -13.45 -7.12 15.93
C VAL A 31 -13.26 -8.01 17.15
N ASP A 32 -12.87 -9.27 16.94
CA ASP A 32 -12.58 -10.19 18.05
C ASP A 32 -11.18 -9.95 18.63
N VAL A 33 -11.11 -9.13 19.67
CA VAL A 33 -9.85 -8.80 20.35
C VAL A 33 -9.38 -9.85 21.37
N ARG A 34 -10.15 -10.91 21.62
CA ARG A 34 -9.84 -11.86 22.71
C ARG A 34 -8.56 -12.65 22.45
N HIS A 35 -8.32 -12.96 21.19
CA HIS A 35 -7.17 -13.75 20.73
C HIS A 35 -5.95 -12.90 20.37
N MET A 36 -6.07 -11.57 20.40
CA MET A 36 -4.97 -10.66 20.13
C MET A 36 -4.08 -10.52 21.38
N GLU A 37 -2.78 -10.59 21.17
CA GLU A 37 -1.73 -10.57 22.20
C GLU A 37 -0.91 -9.28 22.19
N ASN A 38 -0.77 -8.63 21.03
CA ASN A 38 0.08 -7.45 20.86
C ASN A 38 -0.46 -6.47 19.79
N ILE A 39 0.26 -5.35 19.61
CA ILE A 39 -0.14 -4.30 18.67
C ILE A 39 -0.07 -4.76 17.21
N ASP A 40 0.80 -5.71 16.87
CA ASP A 40 0.91 -6.23 15.49
C ASP A 40 -0.37 -6.96 15.12
N ASP A 41 -0.94 -7.77 16.03
CA ASP A 41 -2.23 -8.43 15.79
C ASP A 41 -3.35 -7.42 15.49
N ALA A 42 -3.31 -6.26 16.14
CA ALA A 42 -4.24 -5.17 15.88
C ALA A 42 -4.00 -4.56 14.49
N PHE A 43 -2.75 -4.25 14.12
CA PHE A 43 -2.44 -3.74 12.79
C PHE A 43 -2.80 -4.72 11.67
N TYR A 44 -2.49 -6.01 11.84
CA TYR A 44 -2.83 -7.05 10.87
C TYR A 44 -4.33 -7.20 10.67
N ARG A 45 -5.15 -6.97 11.70
CA ARG A 45 -6.62 -6.99 11.56
C ARG A 45 -7.13 -5.91 10.60
N PHE A 46 -6.38 -4.82 10.43
CA PHE A 46 -6.69 -3.71 9.54
C PHE A 46 -5.73 -3.63 8.36
N ASP A 47 -5.14 -4.78 7.97
CA ASP A 47 -4.26 -4.96 6.80
C ASP A 47 -3.00 -4.08 6.79
N PHE A 48 -2.48 -3.75 7.97
CA PHE A 48 -1.18 -3.10 8.12
C PHE A 48 -0.13 -4.06 8.68
N GLN A 49 1.07 -4.00 8.11
CA GLN A 49 2.27 -4.61 8.63
C GLN A 49 3.20 -3.53 9.20
N PRO A 50 3.44 -3.51 10.52
CA PRO A 50 4.39 -2.57 11.12
C PRO A 50 5.84 -2.95 10.80
N LEU A 51 6.64 -1.94 10.48
CA LEU A 51 8.08 -2.06 10.31
C LEU A 51 8.79 -1.42 11.51
N TYR A 52 9.78 -2.15 12.03
CA TYR A 52 10.46 -1.82 13.27
C TYR A 52 11.91 -1.38 13.05
N ASP A 53 12.38 -0.44 13.87
CA ASP A 53 13.81 -0.17 14.02
C ASP A 53 14.47 -1.10 15.07
N ASP A 54 15.80 -1.00 15.22
CA ASP A 54 16.57 -1.81 16.18
C ASP A 54 16.20 -1.54 17.66
N SER A 55 15.50 -0.44 17.93
CA SER A 55 15.02 -0.08 19.27
C SER A 55 13.60 -0.59 19.53
N GLY A 56 12.97 -1.26 18.56
CA GLY A 56 11.60 -1.76 18.65
C GLY A 56 10.55 -0.68 18.48
N ASN A 57 10.89 0.48 17.93
CA ASN A 57 9.90 1.48 17.55
C ASN A 57 9.28 1.09 16.21
N ILE A 58 7.97 1.27 16.06
CA ILE A 58 7.34 1.25 14.74
C ILE A 58 7.75 2.54 14.05
N VAL A 59 8.37 2.44 12.88
CA VAL A 59 8.87 3.59 12.12
C VAL A 59 8.17 3.77 10.78
N GLU A 60 7.42 2.75 10.36
CA GLU A 60 6.66 2.73 9.12
C GLU A 60 5.55 1.66 9.22
N LEU A 61 4.52 1.81 8.37
CA LEU A 61 3.49 0.80 8.16
C LEU A 61 3.44 0.50 6.67
N ASP A 62 3.36 -0.78 6.32
CA ASP A 62 3.08 -1.24 4.97
C ASP A 62 1.68 -1.86 4.91
N THR A 63 1.08 -1.95 3.72
CA THR A 63 -0.19 -2.64 3.50
C THR A 63 0.02 -4.09 3.15
N VAL A 64 -0.76 -4.98 3.76
CA VAL A 64 -0.71 -6.43 3.46
C VAL A 64 -1.56 -6.77 2.24
N ASP A 65 -2.70 -6.09 2.08
CA ASP A 65 -3.63 -6.24 0.95
C ASP A 65 -4.05 -4.85 0.44
N ASN A 66 -4.57 -4.80 -0.79
CA ASN A 66 -5.04 -3.57 -1.44
C ASN A 66 -6.57 -3.38 -1.34
N GLU A 67 -7.27 -4.25 -0.60
CA GLU A 67 -8.68 -4.07 -0.25
C GLU A 67 -8.84 -3.13 0.95
N GLU A 68 -9.85 -2.25 0.92
CA GLU A 68 -10.12 -1.32 2.03
C GLU A 68 -10.78 -2.06 3.21
N PRO A 69 -10.10 -2.21 4.37
CA PRO A 69 -10.70 -2.85 5.52
C PRO A 69 -11.68 -1.89 6.18
N ASN A 70 -12.86 -2.40 6.56
CA ASN A 70 -13.81 -1.62 7.34
C ASN A 70 -13.23 -1.25 8.71
N GLY A 71 -13.31 0.05 9.07
CA GLY A 71 -13.01 0.55 10.41
C GLY A 71 -11.58 1.04 10.64
N VAL A 72 -10.75 1.17 9.59
CA VAL A 72 -9.36 1.68 9.68
C VAL A 72 -9.28 3.03 10.39
N TYR A 73 -10.18 3.97 10.07
CA TYR A 73 -10.17 5.29 10.71
C TYR A 73 -10.43 5.23 12.22
N GLU A 74 -11.40 4.41 12.64
CA GLU A 74 -11.71 4.24 14.06
C GLU A 74 -10.57 3.53 14.80
N PHE A 75 -9.90 2.59 14.13
CA PHE A 75 -8.71 1.97 14.67
C PHE A 75 -7.61 3.00 14.93
N PHE A 76 -7.26 3.80 13.93
CA PHE A 76 -6.24 4.83 14.08
C PHE A 76 -6.62 5.89 15.13
N LYS A 77 -7.90 6.26 15.23
CA LYS A 77 -8.39 7.13 16.31
C LYS A 77 -8.19 6.51 17.70
N SER A 78 -8.43 5.22 17.86
CA SER A 78 -8.29 4.54 19.17
C SER A 78 -6.87 4.58 19.73
N ILE A 79 -5.86 4.58 18.84
CA ILE A 79 -4.44 4.57 19.23
C ILE A 79 -3.75 5.93 19.09
N ALA A 80 -4.44 6.96 18.58
CA ALA A 80 -3.83 8.22 18.17
C ALA A 80 -3.01 8.91 19.27
N GLU A 81 -3.41 8.80 20.53
CA GLU A 81 -2.70 9.38 21.70
C GLU A 81 -1.28 8.83 21.91
N PHE A 82 -0.97 7.66 21.33
CA PHE A 82 0.31 6.98 21.46
C PHE A 82 1.21 7.15 20.24
N VAL A 83 0.67 7.73 19.16
CA VAL A 83 1.38 7.98 17.90
C VAL A 83 2.16 9.29 17.99
N GLU A 84 3.38 9.32 17.46
CA GLU A 84 4.19 10.53 17.49
C GLU A 84 3.53 11.66 16.66
N PRO A 85 3.56 12.92 17.12
CA PRO A 85 3.02 14.04 16.38
C PRO A 85 3.62 14.18 14.98
N ASN A 86 2.78 14.54 14.00
CA ASN A 86 3.13 14.68 12.57
C ASN A 86 3.39 13.34 11.84
N SER A 87 3.10 12.21 12.48
CA SER A 87 2.93 10.94 11.78
C SER A 87 1.75 11.01 10.81
N SER A 88 1.82 10.22 9.76
CA SER A 88 0.75 10.02 8.80
C SER A 88 0.88 8.69 8.07
N VAL A 89 -0.27 8.19 7.63
CA VAL A 89 -0.39 7.01 6.78
C VAL A 89 -1.24 7.42 5.59
N ALA A 90 -0.73 7.23 4.38
CA ALA A 90 -1.48 7.42 3.15
C ALA A 90 -1.62 6.08 2.45
N VAL A 91 -2.85 5.69 2.17
CA VAL A 91 -3.20 4.41 1.55
C VAL A 91 -4.00 4.68 0.27
N ALA A 92 -3.62 4.00 -0.79
CA ALA A 92 -4.41 3.89 -2.02
C ALA A 92 -4.90 2.45 -2.11
N TYR A 93 -6.22 2.27 -2.23
CA TYR A 93 -6.86 0.96 -2.39
C TYR A 93 -7.32 0.76 -3.85
N ASP A 94 -7.44 -0.50 -4.28
CA ASP A 94 -7.70 -0.87 -5.68
C ASP A 94 -9.05 -0.31 -6.22
N GLY A 95 -9.97 0.05 -5.33
CA GLY A 95 -11.23 0.75 -5.68
C GLY A 95 -11.06 2.24 -6.08
N GLY A 96 -9.83 2.76 -6.12
CA GLY A 96 -9.53 4.17 -6.45
C GLY A 96 -9.68 5.13 -5.26
N GLY A 97 -10.02 4.62 -4.08
CA GLY A 97 -10.06 5.39 -2.83
C GLY A 97 -8.64 5.74 -2.36
N TYR A 98 -8.41 7.01 -2.05
CA TYR A 98 -7.19 7.45 -1.39
C TYR A 98 -7.53 8.09 -0.05
N TYR A 99 -6.95 7.52 0.99
CA TYR A 99 -7.18 7.94 2.36
C TYR A 99 -5.85 8.33 2.98
N LYS A 100 -5.85 9.48 3.66
CA LYS A 100 -4.71 9.91 4.44
C LYS A 100 -5.10 10.16 5.89
N TYR A 101 -4.49 9.42 6.79
CA TYR A 101 -4.63 9.57 8.23
C TYR A 101 -3.48 10.42 8.75
N VAL A 102 -3.80 11.52 9.45
CA VAL A 102 -2.80 12.46 9.99
C VAL A 102 -2.92 12.54 11.50
N PHE A 103 -1.80 12.38 12.20
CA PHE A 103 -1.76 12.36 13.67
C PHE A 103 -1.22 13.69 14.21
N ARG A 104 -2.05 14.40 14.96
CA ARG A 104 -1.73 15.70 15.56
C ARG A 104 -2.01 15.71 17.05
N GLY A 105 -0.95 15.51 17.85
CA GLY A 105 -1.03 15.68 19.30
C GLY A 105 -2.09 14.79 19.96
N GLY A 106 -2.16 13.53 19.55
CA GLY A 106 -3.09 12.53 20.07
C GLY A 106 -4.45 12.44 19.39
N VAL A 107 -4.65 13.20 18.31
CA VAL A 107 -5.85 13.12 17.47
C VAL A 107 -5.46 12.55 16.11
N CYS A 108 -6.28 11.64 15.58
CA CYS A 108 -6.21 11.19 14.20
C CYS A 108 -7.27 11.92 13.37
N GLU A 109 -6.86 12.54 12.28
CA GLU A 109 -7.71 13.19 11.30
C GLU A 109 -7.69 12.37 10.00
N GLU A 110 -8.86 12.02 9.47
CA GLU A 110 -8.98 11.47 8.13
C GLU A 110 -9.08 12.61 7.12
N VAL A 111 -8.16 12.61 6.16
CA VAL A 111 -8.16 13.49 5.01
C VAL A 111 -8.55 12.65 3.81
N ILE A 112 -9.84 12.71 3.48
CA ILE A 112 -10.37 12.16 2.23
C ILE A 112 -9.97 13.11 1.11
N GLY A 113 -9.21 12.62 0.14
CA GLY A 113 -8.85 13.38 -1.04
C GLY A 113 -8.99 12.52 -2.28
N GLU A 114 -9.44 13.10 -3.38
CA GLU A 114 -9.14 12.51 -4.68
C GLU A 114 -7.63 12.58 -4.90
N VAL A 115 -7.03 11.53 -5.47
CA VAL A 115 -5.66 11.60 -5.98
C VAL A 115 -5.64 12.58 -7.15
N VAL A 116 -5.45 13.85 -6.83
CA VAL A 116 -5.06 14.84 -7.83
C VAL A 116 -3.57 14.65 -8.01
N TYR A 117 -3.16 13.87 -9.02
CA TYR A 117 -1.78 13.85 -9.47
C TYR A 117 -1.38 15.29 -9.81
N PRO A 118 -0.64 16.00 -8.93
CA PRO A 118 -0.32 17.37 -9.21
C PRO A 118 0.63 17.30 -10.39
N GLU A 119 0.29 17.95 -11.50
CA GLU A 119 1.29 18.26 -12.51
C GLU A 119 2.38 19.06 -11.78
N ARG A 120 3.44 18.38 -11.31
CA ARG A 120 4.63 19.06 -10.80
C ARG A 120 5.01 20.04 -11.90
N LYS A 121 5.22 21.31 -11.59
CA LYS A 121 5.81 22.24 -12.57
C LYS A 121 7.15 21.65 -13.01
N GLY A 122 7.20 21.11 -14.23
CA GLY A 122 8.36 20.39 -14.79
C GLY A 122 8.35 18.87 -14.63
N GLY A 123 7.36 18.27 -13.96
CA GLY A 123 7.12 16.83 -13.97
C GLY A 123 6.35 16.39 -15.22
N ILE A 124 6.61 15.17 -15.66
CA ILE A 124 5.88 14.55 -16.75
C ILE A 124 4.52 14.09 -16.19
N SER A 125 3.41 14.46 -16.83
CA SER A 125 2.08 13.98 -16.43
C SER A 125 1.98 12.46 -16.58
N TYR A 126 1.10 11.80 -15.82
CA TYR A 126 0.91 10.34 -15.88
C TYR A 126 0.79 9.83 -17.32
N ASN A 127 -0.07 10.45 -18.13
CA ASN A 127 -0.24 10.09 -19.54
C ASN A 127 1.06 10.21 -20.33
N ARG A 128 1.86 11.26 -20.13
CA ARG A 128 3.14 11.42 -20.82
C ARG A 128 4.20 10.44 -20.31
N ALA A 129 4.15 10.05 -19.03
CA ALA A 129 5.06 9.06 -18.45
C ALA A 129 4.75 7.67 -19.02
N MET A 130 3.46 7.30 -19.07
CA MET A 130 3.01 6.07 -19.70
C MET A 130 3.33 6.05 -21.19
N THR A 131 3.07 7.13 -21.94
CA THR A 131 3.46 7.21 -23.35
C THR A 131 4.97 7.03 -23.55
N LEU A 132 5.79 7.63 -22.68
CA LEU A 132 7.25 7.47 -22.74
C LEU A 132 7.66 6.02 -22.43
N LEU A 133 7.05 5.41 -21.41
CA LEU A 133 7.32 4.03 -21.01
C LEU A 133 6.93 3.06 -22.12
N CYS A 134 5.73 3.18 -22.69
CA CYS A 134 5.29 2.36 -23.83
C CYS A 134 6.25 2.52 -25.02
N ALA A 135 6.69 3.74 -25.34
CA ALA A 135 7.67 3.96 -26.41
C ALA A 135 9.04 3.30 -26.12
N ILE A 136 9.50 3.31 -24.87
CA ILE A 136 10.73 2.61 -24.45
C ILE A 136 10.55 1.09 -24.57
N VAL A 137 9.39 0.57 -24.16
CA VAL A 137 9.06 -0.86 -24.24
C VAL A 137 8.95 -1.30 -25.70
N GLU A 138 8.23 -0.57 -26.55
CA GLU A 138 8.15 -0.83 -28.00
C GLU A 138 9.52 -0.83 -28.67
N HIS A 139 10.36 0.16 -28.34
CA HIS A 139 11.73 0.22 -28.83
C HIS A 139 12.55 -0.98 -28.35
N SER A 140 12.37 -1.38 -27.08
CA SER A 140 13.01 -2.55 -26.50
C SER A 140 12.51 -3.84 -27.15
N CYS A 141 11.25 -3.95 -27.54
CA CYS A 141 10.70 -5.09 -28.31
C CYS A 141 11.16 -5.13 -29.76
N THR A 142 11.60 -3.99 -30.30
CA THR A 142 12.22 -3.91 -31.62
C THR A 142 13.69 -4.32 -31.55
N ALA A 143 14.37 -4.02 -30.44
CA ALA A 143 15.80 -4.29 -30.21
C ALA A 143 16.08 -5.67 -29.57
N ARG A 144 15.18 -6.14 -28.70
CA ARG A 144 15.13 -7.46 -28.05
C ARG A 144 13.83 -8.14 -28.45
N LYS A 145 13.80 -9.46 -28.54
CA LYS A 145 12.59 -10.19 -28.95
C LYS A 145 11.45 -9.88 -27.96
N THR A 146 10.24 -9.62 -28.47
CA THR A 146 9.03 -9.27 -27.71
C THR A 146 8.83 -10.09 -26.42
N HIS A 147 9.11 -11.39 -26.47
CA HIS A 147 8.94 -12.28 -25.32
C HIS A 147 9.91 -11.97 -24.16
N GLU A 148 11.15 -11.56 -24.45
CA GLU A 148 12.13 -11.19 -23.42
C GLU A 148 11.72 -9.88 -22.73
N ALA A 149 11.07 -8.96 -23.45
CA ALA A 149 10.56 -7.72 -22.87
C ALA A 149 9.37 -8.00 -21.93
N ILE A 150 8.45 -8.88 -22.34
CA ILE A 150 7.33 -9.34 -21.51
C ILE A 150 7.85 -10.04 -20.24
N GLU A 151 8.84 -10.94 -20.34
CA GLU A 151 9.44 -11.62 -19.19
C GLU A 151 10.07 -10.63 -18.18
N GLU A 152 10.81 -9.62 -18.64
CA GLU A 152 11.38 -8.62 -17.74
C GLU A 152 10.30 -7.75 -17.08
N LEU A 153 9.23 -7.41 -17.80
CA LEU A 153 8.11 -6.66 -17.20
C LEU A 153 7.40 -7.46 -16.11
N PHE A 154 7.22 -8.77 -16.29
CA PHE A 154 6.76 -9.64 -15.21
C PHE A 154 7.70 -9.62 -14.00
N ARG A 155 9.03 -9.61 -14.21
CA ARG A 155 10.00 -9.49 -13.09
C ARG A 155 9.91 -8.15 -12.35
N PHE A 156 9.46 -7.10 -13.01
CA PHE A 156 9.19 -5.80 -12.38
C PHE A 156 7.84 -5.74 -11.66
N GLY A 157 7.04 -6.80 -11.73
CA GLY A 157 5.77 -6.94 -11.00
C GLY A 157 4.53 -6.49 -11.75
N PHE A 158 4.63 -6.24 -13.07
CA PHE A 158 3.46 -5.95 -13.90
C PHE A 158 2.61 -7.20 -14.10
N THR A 159 1.29 -7.06 -14.08
CA THR A 159 0.35 -8.16 -14.32
C THR A 159 0.09 -8.39 -15.81
N ASP A 160 -0.45 -9.55 -16.15
CA ASP A 160 -0.95 -9.87 -17.49
C ASP A 160 -1.96 -8.83 -18.01
N ASP A 161 -2.91 -8.44 -17.16
CA ASP A 161 -3.90 -7.42 -17.48
C ASP A 161 -3.26 -6.05 -17.78
N GLU A 162 -2.24 -5.64 -17.03
CA GLU A 162 -1.50 -4.38 -17.28
C GLU A 162 -0.73 -4.45 -18.61
N LEU A 163 -0.11 -5.59 -18.92
CA LEU A 163 0.64 -5.77 -20.18
C LEU A 163 -0.26 -5.67 -21.42
N VAL A 164 -1.47 -6.19 -21.35
CA VAL A 164 -2.43 -6.14 -22.47
C VAL A 164 -3.10 -4.78 -22.56
N ASN A 165 -3.60 -4.25 -21.44
CA ASN A 165 -4.42 -3.04 -21.46
C ASN A 165 -3.59 -1.75 -21.53
N ASP A 166 -2.44 -1.71 -20.85
CA ASP A 166 -1.63 -0.49 -20.72
C ASP A 166 -0.43 -0.46 -21.67
N PHE A 167 0.18 -1.62 -21.95
CA PHE A 167 1.32 -1.75 -22.88
C PHE A 167 0.93 -2.26 -24.27
N HIS A 168 -0.33 -2.65 -24.47
CA HIS A 168 -0.87 -3.11 -25.75
C HIS A 168 -0.14 -4.32 -26.35
N PHE A 169 0.42 -5.20 -25.50
CA PHE A 169 0.86 -6.51 -25.95
C PHE A 169 -0.35 -7.34 -26.41
N SER A 170 -0.13 -8.25 -27.37
CA SER A 170 -1.18 -9.19 -27.74
C SER A 170 -1.37 -10.20 -26.61
N GLN A 171 -2.63 -10.54 -26.31
CA GLN A 171 -2.95 -11.57 -25.32
C GLN A 171 -2.17 -12.87 -25.60
N THR A 172 -2.08 -13.25 -26.88
CA THR A 172 -1.35 -14.45 -27.30
C THR A 172 0.14 -14.41 -26.93
N ASP A 173 0.81 -13.26 -27.11
CA ASP A 173 2.24 -13.13 -26.76
C ASP A 173 2.45 -13.20 -25.24
N VAL A 174 1.52 -12.64 -24.46
CA VAL A 174 1.54 -12.69 -23.00
C VAL A 174 1.30 -14.12 -22.51
N ASP A 175 0.26 -14.80 -23.00
CA ASP A 175 -0.07 -16.19 -22.66
C ASP A 175 1.10 -17.15 -22.98
N ASP A 176 1.77 -16.95 -24.11
CA ASP A 176 2.92 -17.77 -24.51
C ASP A 176 4.10 -17.62 -23.54
N VAL A 177 4.32 -16.43 -22.99
CA VAL A 177 5.36 -16.19 -21.97
C VAL A 177 4.94 -16.76 -20.61
N VAL A 178 3.69 -16.56 -20.19
CA VAL A 178 3.16 -17.12 -18.94
C VAL A 178 3.34 -18.64 -18.93
N ARG A 179 2.90 -19.33 -19.98
CA ARG A 179 3.06 -20.79 -20.11
C ARG A 179 4.53 -21.21 -20.03
N ARG A 180 5.45 -20.46 -20.64
CA ARG A 180 6.89 -20.77 -20.57
C ARG A 180 7.45 -20.63 -19.16
N ILE A 181 7.00 -19.63 -18.40
CA ILE A 181 7.40 -19.44 -17.01
C ILE A 181 6.87 -20.57 -16.14
N GLU A 182 5.63 -21.02 -16.36
CA GLU A 182 5.02 -22.14 -15.63
C GLU A 182 5.64 -23.51 -15.95
N GLU A 183 6.16 -23.68 -17.17
CA GLU A 183 6.80 -24.92 -17.64
C GLU A 183 8.32 -25.01 -17.32
N ALA A 184 8.92 -23.95 -16.77
CA ALA A 184 10.36 -23.85 -16.47
C ALA A 184 10.73 -24.26 -15.03
#